data_AF-A0A4R3UTX8-F1
#
_entry.id   AF-A0A4R3UTX8-F1
#
_cell.length_a   1.000
_cell.length_b   1.000
_cell.length_c   1.000
_cell.angle_alpha   90.00
_cell.angle_beta   90.00
_cell.angle_gamma   90.00
#
_symmetry.space_group_name_H-M   'P 1'
#
loop_
_entity.id
_entity.type
_entity.pdbx_description
1 polymer ?
#
loop_
_entity_poly.entity_id
_entity_poly.type
_entity_poly.pdbx_seq_one_letter_code
_entity_poly.pdbx_strand_id
1 'polypeptide(L)'
;MSDIAKVGLSPATEQHKLDFVARVYYMRIMGTALCVLPIWSVLQERGAISLWLWMPILLNGLLWPHVAVALSRRAQDPAKQEFRNLTLDSFLGGIWIAVMAVGLVPAVVFMTILAMDKIAAGGWRLFARAQLALGAGFILAWYWLDFPFVPEVSPRTMLACAPLLFFYSIGLSYLMYRLGQRVVQQNRELKHLSLMDPGLGVPNRRFFEIGAEQVLERVRQGRQTASLLLADVDRFKEINDSHGHGIGDVVLKQLAAILRDEIRDTDLSARYGGDEFAVLLVGADFDRAMGIARRIRERVEEMAVEGVADLICSVSIGVSQAKHTHESLQAWVADADSAMYRAKFGGRNRVIGN
;
A
#
# COMPACT_ATOMS: atom_id res chain seq x y z
N MET A 1 14.28 -6.49 -22.56
CA MET A 1 13.12 -6.38 -21.63
C MET A 1 12.90 -7.64 -20.77
N SER A 2 13.90 -8.48 -20.49
CA SER A 2 13.68 -9.75 -19.78
C SER A 2 14.02 -9.77 -18.29
N ASP A 3 14.53 -8.69 -17.69
CA ASP A 3 14.99 -8.72 -16.28
C ASP A 3 14.13 -7.91 -15.29
N ILE A 4 13.06 -7.23 -15.74
CA ILE A 4 12.25 -6.35 -14.87
C ILE A 4 10.99 -7.08 -14.32
N ALA A 5 10.64 -8.26 -14.85
CA ALA A 5 9.42 -8.99 -14.48
C ALA A 5 9.55 -9.94 -13.27
N LYS A 6 10.64 -9.86 -12.49
CA LYS A 6 10.84 -10.67 -11.27
C LYS A 6 10.86 -9.85 -9.98
N VAL A 7 10.06 -8.78 -9.88
CA VAL A 7 9.73 -8.18 -8.57
C VAL A 7 8.61 -9.00 -7.93
N GLY A 8 8.94 -10.25 -7.59
CA GLY A 8 8.10 -11.07 -6.73
C GLY A 8 8.01 -10.43 -5.35
N LEU A 9 6.83 -10.54 -4.73
CA LEU A 9 6.59 -10.21 -3.32
C LEU A 9 7.77 -10.70 -2.45
N SER A 10 8.61 -9.77 -2.02
CA SER A 10 9.73 -10.07 -1.13
C SER A 10 9.17 -10.73 0.14
N PRO A 11 9.66 -11.91 0.56
CA PRO A 11 9.33 -12.44 1.87
C PRO A 11 9.64 -11.36 2.90
N ALA A 12 8.70 -11.09 3.82
CA ALA A 12 8.84 -10.02 4.80
C ALA A 12 10.26 -10.04 5.38
N THR A 13 11.02 -8.97 5.13
CA THR A 13 12.41 -8.83 5.57
C THR A 13 12.49 -9.20 7.05
N GLU A 14 13.55 -9.89 7.47
CA GLU A 14 13.74 -10.33 8.86
C GLU A 14 13.48 -9.19 9.87
N GLN A 15 13.87 -7.97 9.50
CA GLN A 15 13.57 -6.74 10.23
C GLN A 15 12.05 -6.49 10.45
N HIS A 16 11.20 -6.70 9.43
CA HIS A 16 9.75 -6.56 9.58
C HIS A 16 9.16 -7.57 10.55
N LYS A 17 9.71 -8.80 10.59
CA LYS A 17 9.30 -9.83 11.54
C LYS A 17 9.68 -9.46 12.98
N LEU A 18 10.87 -8.90 13.18
CA LEU A 18 11.33 -8.42 14.48
C LEU A 18 10.54 -7.18 14.95
N ASP A 19 10.24 -6.25 14.05
CA ASP A 19 9.37 -5.10 14.34
C ASP A 19 7.97 -5.55 14.76
N PHE A 20 7.43 -6.60 14.15
CA PHE A 20 6.17 -7.21 14.57
C PHE A 20 6.25 -7.75 16.00
N VAL A 21 7.29 -8.55 16.30
CA VAL A 21 7.55 -9.09 17.64
C VAL A 21 7.65 -7.98 18.69
N ALA A 22 8.34 -6.88 18.38
CA ALA A 22 8.46 -5.73 19.28
C ALA A 22 7.11 -5.06 19.55
N ARG A 23 6.27 -4.86 18.53
CA ARG A 23 4.93 -4.28 18.71
C ARG A 23 4.04 -5.16 19.59
N VAL A 24 4.04 -6.48 19.34
CA VAL A 24 3.25 -7.42 20.15
C VAL A 24 3.74 -7.44 21.60
N TYR A 25 5.05 -7.35 21.83
CA TYR A 25 5.62 -7.28 23.18
C TYR A 25 5.09 -6.09 24.00
N TYR A 26 5.05 -4.88 23.44
CA TYR A 26 4.51 -3.71 24.14
C TYR A 26 3.02 -3.84 24.45
N MET A 27 2.23 -4.34 23.49
CA MET A 27 0.80 -4.59 23.71
C MET A 27 0.58 -5.67 24.77
N ARG A 28 1.41 -6.72 24.78
CA ARG A 28 1.36 -7.78 25.79
C ARG A 28 1.64 -7.24 27.18
N ILE A 29 2.70 -6.46 27.38
CA ILE A 29 3.02 -5.86 28.70
C ILE A 29 1.89 -4.96 29.19
N MET A 30 1.39 -4.08 28.31
CA MET A 30 0.29 -3.18 28.66
C MET A 30 -0.96 -3.98 29.06
N GLY A 31 -1.34 -4.99 28.26
CA GLY A 31 -2.47 -5.87 28.54
C GLY A 31 -2.30 -6.64 29.85
N THR A 32 -1.17 -7.33 30.03
CA THR A 32 -0.95 -8.14 31.24
C THR A 32 -0.88 -7.31 32.52
N ALA A 33 -0.27 -6.11 32.47
CA ALA A 33 -0.23 -5.20 33.61
C ALA A 33 -1.63 -4.68 33.99
N LEU A 34 -2.43 -4.28 33.00
CA LEU A 34 -3.79 -3.77 33.24
C LEU A 34 -4.76 -4.87 33.67
N CYS A 35 -4.54 -6.12 33.25
CA CYS A 35 -5.34 -7.28 33.65
C CYS A 35 -5.19 -7.67 35.13
N VAL A 36 -4.12 -7.25 35.81
CA VAL A 36 -3.93 -7.54 37.26
C VAL A 36 -5.05 -6.93 38.11
N LEU A 37 -5.52 -5.73 37.76
CA LEU A 37 -6.56 -5.02 38.53
C LEU A 37 -7.89 -5.78 38.62
N PRO A 38 -8.54 -6.19 37.51
CA PRO A 38 -9.78 -6.94 37.58
C PRO A 38 -9.60 -8.34 38.18
N ILE A 39 -8.49 -9.03 37.88
CA ILE A 39 -8.19 -10.35 38.48
C ILE A 39 -8.11 -10.22 40.00
N TRP A 40 -7.35 -9.25 40.50
CA TRP A 40 -7.20 -9.02 41.93
C TRP A 40 -8.53 -8.65 42.60
N SER A 41 -9.32 -7.77 41.98
CA SER A 41 -10.64 -7.37 42.49
C SER A 41 -11.58 -8.57 42.66
N VAL A 42 -11.67 -9.46 41.65
CA VAL A 42 -12.51 -10.66 41.70
C VAL A 42 -12.03 -11.64 42.78
N LEU A 43 -10.72 -11.89 42.86
CA LEU A 43 -10.16 -12.80 43.87
C LEU A 43 -10.41 -12.28 45.29
N GLN A 44 -10.38 -10.96 45.49
CA GLN A 44 -10.70 -10.35 46.76
C GLN A 44 -12.18 -10.50 47.13
N GLU A 45 -13.11 -10.30 46.17
CA GLU A 45 -14.56 -10.47 46.41
C GLU A 45 -14.91 -11.88 46.84
N ARG A 46 -14.21 -12.87 46.28
CA ARG A 46 -14.46 -14.28 46.56
C ARG A 46 -13.80 -14.78 47.85
N GLY A 47 -13.06 -13.91 48.55
CA GLY A 47 -12.22 -14.33 49.69
C GLY A 47 -11.16 -15.36 49.30
N ALA A 48 -10.85 -15.47 48.01
CA ALA A 48 -9.98 -16.50 47.44
C ALA A 48 -8.52 -16.05 47.34
N ILE A 49 -8.14 -14.95 48.00
CA ILE A 49 -6.75 -14.48 48.01
C ILE A 49 -5.90 -15.47 48.81
N SER A 50 -5.09 -16.23 48.10
CA SER A 50 -4.08 -17.12 48.65
C SER A 50 -2.69 -16.70 48.17
N LEU A 51 -1.67 -16.86 49.01
CA LEU A 51 -0.27 -16.57 48.65
C LEU A 51 0.15 -17.33 47.38
N TRP A 52 -0.40 -18.53 47.18
CA TRP A 52 -0.15 -19.39 46.02
C TRP A 52 -0.67 -18.83 44.69
N LEU A 53 -1.70 -17.98 44.71
CA LEU A 53 -2.26 -17.37 43.50
C LEU A 53 -1.44 -16.17 42.99
N TRP A 54 -0.57 -15.60 43.82
CA TRP A 54 0.36 -14.56 43.38
C TRP A 54 1.46 -15.09 42.46
N MET A 55 1.86 -16.36 42.61
CA MET A 55 2.87 -16.96 41.73
C MET A 55 2.41 -16.99 40.26
N PRO A 56 1.23 -17.52 39.90
CA PRO A 56 0.71 -17.43 38.54
C PRO A 56 0.58 -16.00 38.02
N ILE A 57 0.17 -15.03 38.84
CA ILE A 57 0.08 -13.61 38.44
C ILE A 57 1.47 -13.06 38.09
N LEU A 58 2.49 -13.34 38.90
CA LEU A 58 3.86 -12.87 38.62
C LEU A 58 4.46 -13.56 37.39
N LEU A 59 4.26 -14.88 37.27
CA LEU A 59 4.77 -15.66 36.16
C LEU A 59 4.12 -15.26 34.83
N ASN A 60 2.79 -15.13 34.78
CA ASN A 60 2.07 -14.78 33.55
C ASN A 60 2.02 -13.27 33.30
N GLY A 61 1.87 -12.46 34.34
CA GLY A 61 1.69 -11.02 34.24
C GLY A 61 2.98 -10.25 33.97
N LEU A 62 4.08 -10.65 34.61
CA LEU A 62 5.36 -9.94 34.57
C LEU A 62 6.43 -10.70 33.79
N LEU A 63 6.64 -11.99 34.08
CA LEU A 63 7.74 -12.75 33.47
C LEU A 63 7.46 -13.16 32.02
N TRP A 64 6.25 -13.66 31.76
CA TRP A 64 5.89 -14.23 30.46
C TRP A 64 6.06 -13.29 29.26
N PRO A 65 5.70 -11.99 29.30
CA PRO A 65 5.95 -11.09 28.18
C PRO A 65 7.43 -11.03 27.75
N HIS A 66 8.36 -11.07 28.72
CA HIS A 66 9.80 -11.09 28.47
C HIS A 66 10.28 -12.44 27.94
N VAL A 67 9.73 -13.54 28.44
CA VAL A 67 10.03 -14.89 27.95
C VAL A 67 9.55 -15.05 26.51
N ALA A 68 8.32 -14.64 26.21
CA ALA A 68 7.74 -14.73 24.88
C ALA A 68 8.57 -13.97 23.83
N VAL A 69 8.98 -12.72 24.11
CA VAL A 69 9.83 -11.96 23.18
C VAL A 69 11.22 -12.59 23.02
N ALA A 70 11.79 -13.13 24.09
CA ALA A 70 13.09 -13.82 24.03
C ALA A 70 13.02 -15.10 23.18
N LEU A 71 11.93 -15.88 23.31
CA LEU A 71 11.66 -17.05 22.48
C LEU A 71 11.50 -16.67 21.01
N SER A 72 10.75 -15.61 20.71
CA SER A 72 10.53 -15.14 19.33
C SER A 72 11.81 -14.63 18.69
N ARG A 73 12.65 -13.88 19.41
CA ARG A 73 13.93 -13.37 18.88
C ARG A 73 14.97 -14.45 18.62
N ARG A 74 14.91 -15.58 19.32
CA ARG A 74 15.84 -16.72 19.14
C ARG A 74 15.35 -17.74 18.11
N ALA A 75 14.11 -17.62 17.65
CA ALA A 75 13.52 -18.57 16.70
C ALA A 75 13.99 -18.31 15.27
N GLN A 76 14.07 -19.38 14.47
CA GLN A 76 14.36 -19.29 13.03
C GLN A 76 13.32 -18.45 12.27
N ASP A 77 12.06 -18.46 12.72
CA ASP A 77 11.02 -17.58 12.19
C ASP A 77 10.33 -16.83 13.34
N PRO A 78 10.79 -15.60 13.65
CA PRO A 78 10.29 -14.84 14.79
C PRO A 78 8.77 -14.59 14.74
N ALA A 79 8.21 -14.34 13.55
CA ALA A 79 6.78 -14.06 13.39
C ALA A 79 5.95 -15.32 13.67
N LYS A 80 6.35 -16.47 13.13
CA LYS A 80 5.68 -17.75 13.37
C LYS A 80 5.75 -18.17 14.84
N GLN A 81 6.88 -17.93 15.50
CA GLN A 81 7.01 -18.19 16.93
C GLN A 81 6.11 -17.27 17.75
N GLU A 82 6.00 -15.99 17.38
CA GLU A 82 5.13 -15.04 18.07
C GLU A 82 3.64 -15.41 17.93
N PHE A 83 3.21 -15.95 16.80
CA PHE A 83 1.85 -16.50 16.66
C PHE A 83 1.58 -17.67 17.61
N ARG A 84 2.61 -18.48 17.92
CA ARG A 84 2.49 -19.55 18.94
C ARG A 84 2.37 -18.95 20.34
N ASN A 85 3.16 -17.93 20.66
CA ASN A 85 3.06 -17.22 21.93
C ASN A 85 1.68 -16.57 22.11
N LEU A 86 1.14 -15.92 21.07
CA LEU A 86 -0.22 -15.37 21.08
C LEU A 86 -1.29 -16.45 21.28
N THR A 87 -1.10 -17.64 20.72
CA THR A 87 -2.01 -18.77 20.96
C THR A 87 -1.95 -19.21 22.43
N LEU A 88 -0.74 -19.25 23.02
CA LEU A 88 -0.56 -19.57 24.43
C LEU A 88 -1.13 -18.48 25.36
N ASP A 89 -1.04 -17.20 24.98
CA ASP A 89 -1.70 -16.10 25.70
C ASP A 89 -3.20 -16.35 25.84
N SER A 90 -3.84 -16.81 24.76
CA SER A 90 -5.27 -17.13 24.79
C SER A 90 -5.58 -18.34 25.66
N PHE A 91 -4.74 -19.38 25.65
CA PHE A 91 -4.88 -20.52 26.57
C PHE A 91 -4.79 -20.08 28.04
N LEU A 92 -3.78 -19.28 28.39
CA LEU A 92 -3.61 -18.72 29.74
C LEU A 92 -4.77 -17.78 30.12
N GLY A 93 -5.28 -17.02 29.17
CA GLY A 93 -6.49 -16.21 29.35
C GLY A 93 -7.72 -17.04 29.71
N GLY A 94 -7.90 -18.21 29.08
CA GLY A 94 -8.96 -19.15 29.43
C GLY A 94 -8.85 -19.63 30.88
N ILE A 95 -7.65 -19.93 31.35
CA ILE A 95 -7.39 -20.30 32.76
C ILE A 95 -7.81 -19.14 33.69
N TRP A 96 -7.43 -17.90 33.39
CA TRP A 96 -7.81 -16.75 34.22
C TRP A 96 -9.33 -16.55 34.28
N ILE A 97 -10.05 -16.76 33.19
CA ILE A 97 -11.52 -16.69 33.17
C ILE A 97 -12.13 -17.74 34.11
N ALA A 98 -11.60 -18.97 34.12
CA ALA A 98 -12.04 -20.02 35.03
C ALA A 98 -11.68 -19.69 36.50
N VAL A 99 -10.47 -19.19 36.75
CA VAL A 99 -10.02 -18.74 38.09
C VAL A 99 -10.91 -17.63 38.63
N MET A 100 -11.42 -16.74 37.76
CA MET A 100 -12.38 -15.69 38.11
C MET A 100 -13.83 -16.19 38.23
N ALA A 101 -14.08 -17.50 38.20
CA ALA A 101 -15.41 -18.11 38.27
C ALA A 101 -16.41 -17.56 37.24
N VAL A 102 -15.92 -17.19 36.06
CA VAL A 102 -16.76 -16.66 34.98
C VAL A 102 -17.50 -15.37 35.38
N GLY A 103 -16.86 -14.50 36.18
CA GLY A 103 -17.36 -13.15 36.42
C GLY A 103 -17.63 -12.44 35.09
N LEU A 104 -18.90 -12.11 34.81
CA LEU A 104 -19.38 -11.87 33.46
C LEU A 104 -18.62 -10.72 32.76
N VAL A 105 -18.47 -9.59 33.46
CA VAL A 105 -17.81 -8.39 32.90
C VAL A 105 -16.32 -8.65 32.63
N PRO A 106 -15.47 -9.05 33.61
CA PRO A 106 -14.08 -9.40 33.35
C PRO A 106 -13.90 -10.47 32.28
N ALA A 107 -14.75 -11.51 32.25
CA ALA A 107 -14.67 -12.58 31.26
C ALA A 107 -14.88 -12.05 29.83
N VAL A 108 -15.91 -11.23 29.61
CA VAL A 108 -16.16 -10.60 28.30
C VAL A 108 -15.02 -9.67 27.90
N VAL A 109 -14.52 -8.84 28.83
CA VAL A 109 -13.39 -7.93 28.56
C VAL A 109 -12.12 -8.69 28.17
N PHE A 110 -11.81 -9.79 28.85
CA PHE A 110 -10.65 -10.62 28.52
C PHE A 110 -10.81 -11.31 27.18
N MET A 111 -11.99 -11.90 26.92
CA MET A 111 -12.27 -12.55 25.65
C MET A 111 -12.20 -11.58 24.47
N THR A 112 -12.71 -10.34 24.61
CA THR A 112 -12.68 -9.35 23.53
C THR A 112 -11.26 -8.86 23.24
N ILE A 113 -10.47 -8.54 24.28
CA ILE A 113 -9.08 -8.11 24.11
C ILE A 113 -8.25 -9.24 23.47
N LEU A 114 -8.36 -10.46 24.02
CA LEU A 114 -7.65 -11.60 23.46
C LEU A 114 -8.10 -11.88 22.02
N ALA A 115 -9.37 -11.74 21.67
CA ALA A 115 -9.83 -11.88 20.28
C ALA A 115 -9.23 -10.81 19.35
N MET A 116 -9.35 -9.53 19.74
CA MET A 116 -8.89 -8.39 18.96
C MET A 116 -7.42 -8.50 18.61
N ASP A 117 -6.58 -8.91 19.56
CA ASP A 117 -5.14 -9.08 19.35
C ASP A 117 -4.81 -10.06 18.23
N LYS A 118 -5.55 -11.16 18.16
CA LYS A 118 -5.25 -12.23 17.20
C LYS A 118 -5.75 -11.87 15.82
N ILE A 119 -6.88 -11.17 15.73
CA ILE A 119 -7.35 -10.59 14.47
C ILE A 119 -6.34 -9.55 13.98
N ALA A 120 -5.93 -8.61 14.84
CA ALA A 120 -4.98 -7.56 14.51
C ALA A 120 -3.59 -8.10 14.11
N ALA A 121 -3.13 -9.20 14.72
CA ALA A 121 -1.82 -9.78 14.47
C ALA A 121 -1.77 -10.77 13.30
N GLY A 122 -2.79 -11.62 13.13
CA GLY A 122 -2.73 -12.76 12.20
C GLY A 122 -4.06 -13.11 11.52
N GLY A 123 -5.07 -12.22 11.62
CA GLY A 123 -6.37 -12.39 11.00
C GLY A 123 -7.17 -13.60 11.51
N TRP A 124 -8.11 -14.06 10.69
CA TRP A 124 -9.09 -15.07 11.12
C TRP A 124 -8.51 -16.43 11.47
N ARG A 125 -7.42 -16.85 10.81
CA ARG A 125 -6.79 -18.15 11.07
C ARG A 125 -6.16 -18.20 12.46
N LEU A 126 -5.45 -17.14 12.85
CA LEU A 126 -4.86 -17.04 14.19
C LEU A 126 -5.96 -16.92 15.24
N PHE A 127 -6.98 -16.11 14.98
CA PHE A 127 -8.15 -16.00 15.86
C PHE A 127 -8.78 -17.37 16.13
N ALA A 128 -9.14 -18.14 15.10
CA ALA A 128 -9.84 -19.41 15.28
C ALA A 128 -9.02 -20.41 16.13
N ARG A 129 -7.72 -20.52 15.85
CA ARG A 129 -6.80 -21.35 16.65
C ARG A 129 -6.71 -20.87 18.09
N ALA A 130 -6.64 -19.56 18.31
CA ALA A 130 -6.53 -18.97 19.63
C ALA A 130 -7.82 -19.12 20.45
N GLN A 131 -9.00 -19.10 19.82
CA GLN A 131 -10.27 -19.38 20.50
C GLN A 131 -10.36 -20.84 20.96
N LEU A 132 -9.88 -21.79 20.15
CA LEU A 132 -9.78 -23.20 20.58
C LEU A 132 -8.83 -23.35 21.77
N ALA A 133 -7.69 -22.65 21.74
CA ALA A 133 -6.74 -22.66 22.85
C ALA A 133 -7.34 -22.03 24.13
N LEU A 134 -8.06 -20.92 23.99
CA LEU A 134 -8.78 -20.28 25.10
C LEU A 134 -9.81 -21.22 25.71
N GLY A 135 -10.64 -21.85 24.89
CA GLY A 135 -11.62 -22.84 25.35
C GLY A 135 -10.98 -24.02 26.06
N ALA A 136 -9.87 -24.55 25.53
CA ALA A 136 -9.13 -25.63 26.16
C ALA A 136 -8.56 -25.23 27.53
N GLY A 137 -7.94 -24.06 27.63
CA GLY A 137 -7.41 -23.55 28.90
C GLY A 137 -8.51 -23.31 29.93
N PHE A 138 -9.64 -22.76 29.49
CA PHE A 138 -10.83 -22.58 30.32
C PHE A 138 -11.37 -23.90 30.85
N ILE A 139 -11.67 -24.87 29.97
CA ILE A 139 -12.28 -26.16 30.36
C ILE A 139 -11.38 -26.92 31.34
N LEU A 140 -10.06 -26.97 31.08
CA LEU A 140 -9.10 -27.66 31.93
C LEU A 140 -9.04 -27.06 33.35
N ALA A 141 -8.94 -25.73 33.44
CA ALA A 141 -8.90 -25.05 34.73
C ALA A 141 -10.25 -25.10 35.46
N TRP A 142 -11.35 -24.97 34.73
CA TRP A 142 -12.70 -24.99 35.29
C TRP A 142 -13.04 -26.35 35.90
N TYR A 143 -12.64 -27.44 35.23
CA TYR A 143 -12.73 -28.80 35.78
C TYR A 143 -11.92 -28.96 37.07
N TRP A 144 -10.65 -28.51 37.07
CA TRP A 144 -9.75 -28.66 38.22
C TRP A 144 -10.17 -27.83 39.44
N LEU A 145 -10.89 -26.73 39.22
CA LEU A 145 -11.41 -25.84 40.26
C LEU A 145 -12.81 -26.22 40.76
N ASP A 146 -13.35 -27.36 40.31
CA ASP A 146 -14.70 -27.84 40.64
C ASP A 146 -15.83 -26.91 40.16
N PHE A 147 -15.71 -26.48 38.90
CA PHE A 147 -16.73 -25.75 38.14
C PHE A 147 -17.29 -24.48 38.82
N PRO A 148 -16.43 -23.56 39.29
CA PRO A 148 -16.92 -22.36 39.95
C PRO A 148 -17.65 -21.47 38.94
N PHE A 149 -18.87 -21.06 39.27
CA PHE A 149 -19.70 -20.19 38.44
C PHE A 149 -20.39 -19.11 39.28
N VAL A 150 -19.84 -17.90 39.23
CA VAL A 150 -20.33 -16.72 39.94
C VAL A 150 -20.28 -15.54 38.95
N PRO A 151 -21.33 -15.37 38.11
CA PRO A 151 -21.32 -14.39 37.03
C PRO A 151 -21.49 -12.95 37.53
N GLU A 152 -22.09 -12.77 38.72
CA GLU A 152 -22.29 -11.48 39.35
C GLU A 152 -20.96 -10.90 39.86
N VAL A 153 -20.75 -9.60 39.61
CA VAL A 153 -19.54 -8.88 40.01
C VAL A 153 -19.90 -7.57 40.69
N SER A 154 -19.11 -7.15 41.67
CA SER A 154 -19.37 -5.88 42.35
C SER A 154 -19.06 -4.66 41.47
N PRO A 155 -19.61 -3.47 41.79
CA PRO A 155 -19.24 -2.21 41.14
C PRO A 155 -17.73 -1.92 41.17
N ARG A 156 -17.02 -2.39 42.21
CA ARG A 156 -15.56 -2.25 42.32
C ARG A 156 -14.85 -3.01 41.21
N THR A 157 -15.27 -4.24 40.91
CA THR A 157 -14.69 -5.04 39.83
C THR A 157 -15.02 -4.45 38.45
N MET A 158 -16.22 -3.89 38.26
CA MET A 158 -16.56 -3.16 37.04
C MET A 158 -15.62 -1.97 36.83
N LEU A 159 -15.39 -1.16 37.88
CA LEU A 159 -14.43 -0.04 37.83
C LEU A 159 -13.00 -0.52 37.59
N ALA A 160 -12.59 -1.65 38.16
CA ALA A 160 -11.26 -2.24 37.93
C ALA A 160 -11.03 -2.66 36.46
N CYS A 161 -12.10 -2.94 35.70
CA CYS A 161 -12.01 -3.21 34.26
C CYS A 161 -11.84 -1.93 33.40
N ALA A 162 -12.20 -0.76 33.93
CA ALA A 162 -12.24 0.47 33.14
C ALA A 162 -10.86 0.94 32.62
N PRO A 163 -9.76 0.90 33.40
CA PRO A 163 -8.43 1.22 32.90
C PRO A 163 -8.00 0.28 31.77
N LEU A 164 -8.27 -1.02 31.91
CA LEU A 164 -7.99 -2.01 30.88
C LEU A 164 -8.74 -1.66 29.59
N LEU A 165 -10.05 -1.42 29.64
CA LEU A 165 -10.82 -1.04 28.46
C LEU A 165 -10.32 0.27 27.82
N PHE A 166 -10.09 1.31 28.62
CA PHE A 166 -9.73 2.64 28.13
C PHE A 166 -8.33 2.66 27.51
N PHE A 167 -7.29 2.29 28.28
CA PHE A 167 -5.91 2.38 27.81
C PHE A 167 -5.64 1.35 26.70
N TYR A 168 -6.24 0.16 26.78
CA TYR A 168 -6.07 -0.84 25.73
C TYR A 168 -6.70 -0.41 24.40
N SER A 169 -7.92 0.15 24.44
CA SER A 169 -8.59 0.64 23.24
C SER A 169 -7.81 1.77 22.57
N ILE A 170 -7.25 2.68 23.34
CA ILE A 170 -6.39 3.77 22.82
C ILE A 170 -5.11 3.20 22.21
N GLY A 171 -4.42 2.29 22.91
CA GLY A 171 -3.19 1.66 22.42
C GLY A 171 -3.41 0.89 21.12
N LEU A 172 -4.50 0.12 21.05
CA LEU A 172 -4.89 -0.62 19.85
C LEU A 172 -5.25 0.33 18.70
N SER A 173 -6.03 1.38 18.96
CA SER A 173 -6.41 2.38 17.96
C SER A 173 -5.20 3.11 17.39
N TYR A 174 -4.26 3.50 18.24
CA TYR A 174 -2.99 4.11 17.81
C TYR A 174 -2.17 3.16 16.94
N LEU A 175 -2.07 1.88 17.33
CA LEU A 175 -1.39 0.86 16.55
C LEU A 175 -2.03 0.67 15.17
N MET A 176 -3.36 0.58 15.11
CA MET A 176 -4.10 0.43 13.85
C MET A 176 -3.91 1.64 12.94
N TYR A 177 -3.96 2.86 13.50
CA TYR A 177 -3.67 4.09 12.76
C TYR A 177 -2.26 4.09 12.16
N ARG A 178 -1.24 3.74 12.95
CA ARG A 178 0.16 3.68 12.51
C ARG A 178 0.37 2.64 11.41
N LEU A 179 -0.27 1.48 11.50
CA LEU A 179 -0.21 0.46 10.46
C LEU A 179 -0.91 0.93 9.17
N GLY A 180 -2.10 1.55 9.28
CA GLY A 180 -2.81 2.13 8.15
C GLY A 180 -1.98 3.18 7.40
N GLN A 181 -1.31 4.09 8.13
CA GLN A 181 -0.43 5.09 7.53
C GLN A 181 0.78 4.48 6.80
N ARG A 182 1.40 3.43 7.36
CA ARG A 182 2.52 2.73 6.69
C ARG A 182 2.08 2.14 5.36
N VAL A 183 0.90 1.52 5.32
CA VAL A 183 0.33 0.96 4.08
C VAL A 183 0.11 2.07 3.05
N VAL A 184 -0.47 3.21 3.45
CA VAL A 184 -0.67 4.35 2.54
C VAL A 184 0.66 4.90 2.01
N GLN A 185 1.67 5.03 2.86
CA GLN A 185 2.99 5.53 2.47
C GLN A 185 3.69 4.59 1.50
N GLN A 186 3.71 3.29 1.79
CA GLN A 186 4.28 2.27 0.90
C GLN A 186 3.57 2.26 -0.46
N ASN A 187 2.25 2.41 -0.48
CA ASN A 187 1.49 2.52 -1.73
C ASN A 187 1.86 3.78 -2.52
N ARG A 188 2.12 4.91 -1.86
CA ARG A 188 2.59 6.13 -2.54
C ARG A 188 3.98 5.93 -3.13
N GLU A 189 4.89 5.32 -2.39
CA GLU A 189 6.24 5.02 -2.88
C GLU A 189 6.21 4.06 -4.06
N LEU A 190 5.43 2.98 -3.99
CA LEU A 190 5.22 2.07 -5.11
C LEU A 190 4.67 2.81 -6.35
N LYS A 191 3.70 3.71 -6.17
CA LYS A 191 3.20 4.56 -7.27
C LYS A 191 4.29 5.48 -7.83
N HIS A 192 5.11 6.09 -6.97
CA HIS A 192 6.23 6.94 -7.40
C HIS A 192 7.35 6.18 -8.13
N LEU A 193 7.53 4.89 -7.82
CA LEU A 193 8.49 4.01 -8.46
C LEU A 193 7.92 3.33 -9.72
N SER A 194 6.61 3.42 -9.96
CA SER A 194 6.03 2.95 -11.22
C SER A 194 6.62 3.76 -12.37
N LEU A 195 7.15 3.06 -13.37
CA LEU A 195 7.63 3.63 -14.62
C LEU A 195 6.55 3.61 -15.72
N MET A 196 5.40 3.03 -15.41
CA MET A 196 4.26 2.89 -16.30
C MET A 196 3.08 3.70 -15.77
N ASP A 197 2.30 4.29 -16.69
CA ASP A 197 0.98 4.84 -16.43
C ASP A 197 -0.01 3.70 -16.18
N PRO A 198 -0.71 3.68 -15.03
CA PRO A 198 -1.60 2.59 -14.67
C PRO A 198 -2.91 2.57 -15.46
N GLY A 199 -3.33 3.69 -16.05
CA GLY A 199 -4.59 3.78 -16.81
C GLY A 199 -4.45 3.26 -18.25
N LEU A 200 -3.27 3.47 -18.84
CA LEU A 200 -3.00 3.17 -20.25
C LEU A 200 -2.00 2.02 -20.45
N GLY A 201 -1.24 1.64 -19.42
CA GLY A 201 -0.20 0.62 -19.53
C GLY A 201 0.97 1.00 -20.43
N VAL A 202 1.22 2.31 -20.61
CA VAL A 202 2.37 2.87 -21.35
C VAL A 202 3.39 3.47 -20.40
N PRO A 203 4.64 3.70 -20.83
CA PRO A 203 5.60 4.45 -20.02
C PRO A 203 5.04 5.79 -19.54
N ASN A 204 5.40 6.20 -18.33
CA ASN A 204 5.03 7.53 -17.82
C ASN A 204 6.12 8.56 -18.10
N ARG A 205 5.82 9.82 -17.80
CA ARG A 205 6.76 10.95 -17.90
C ARG A 205 8.13 10.66 -17.30
N ARG A 206 8.21 9.99 -16.16
CA ARG A 206 9.49 9.68 -15.50
C ARG A 206 10.34 8.73 -16.34
N PHE A 207 9.74 7.67 -16.89
CA PHE A 207 10.46 6.75 -17.77
C PHE A 207 10.94 7.45 -19.05
N PHE A 208 10.09 8.33 -19.60
CA PHE A 208 10.46 9.17 -20.74
C PHE A 208 11.65 10.05 -20.44
N GLU A 209 11.63 10.80 -19.33
CA GLU A 209 12.71 11.71 -18.96
C GLU A 209 14.05 10.95 -18.80
N ILE A 210 14.05 9.78 -18.15
CA ILE A 210 15.24 8.94 -18.02
C ILE A 210 15.79 8.53 -19.40
N GLY A 211 14.94 8.10 -20.33
CA GLY A 211 15.35 7.70 -21.67
C GLY A 211 15.84 8.88 -22.52
N ALA A 212 15.13 10.01 -22.47
CA ALA A 212 15.43 11.20 -23.25
C ALA A 212 16.74 11.87 -22.80
N GLU A 213 17.03 11.91 -21.49
CA GLU A 213 18.29 12.44 -20.95
C GLU A 213 19.51 11.64 -21.48
N GLN A 214 19.40 10.31 -21.51
CA GLN A 214 20.46 9.43 -22.03
C GLN A 214 20.70 9.63 -23.52
N VAL A 215 19.64 9.81 -24.30
CA VAL A 215 19.73 10.07 -25.74
C VAL A 215 20.31 11.46 -26.01
N LEU A 216 19.86 12.49 -25.27
CA LEU A 216 20.37 13.85 -25.41
C LEU A 216 21.88 13.92 -25.16
N GLU A 217 22.37 13.19 -24.16
CA GLU A 217 23.80 13.13 -23.86
C GLU A 217 24.60 12.51 -25.03
N ARG A 218 24.07 11.47 -25.69
CA ARG A 218 24.69 10.90 -26.89
C ARG A 218 24.63 11.84 -28.09
N VAL A 219 23.54 12.61 -28.22
CA VAL A 219 23.45 13.65 -29.24
C VAL A 219 24.54 14.69 -29.00
N ARG A 220 24.70 15.23 -27.79
CA ARG A 220 25.77 16.21 -27.47
C ARG A 220 27.17 15.72 -27.83
N GLN A 221 27.43 14.42 -27.68
CA GLN A 221 28.70 13.78 -28.04
C GLN A 221 28.89 13.57 -29.56
N GLY A 222 27.93 13.95 -30.40
CA GLY A 222 27.97 13.73 -31.85
C GLY A 222 27.75 12.28 -32.28
N ARG A 223 27.26 11.42 -31.37
CA ARG A 223 27.14 9.97 -31.58
C ARG A 223 25.75 9.54 -32.03
N GLN A 224 24.78 10.45 -31.99
CA GLN A 224 23.38 10.13 -32.23
C GLN A 224 22.65 11.35 -32.77
N THR A 225 21.61 11.11 -33.57
CA THR A 225 20.57 12.08 -33.91
C THR A 225 19.30 11.66 -33.20
N ALA A 226 18.50 12.61 -32.71
CA ALA A 226 17.20 12.29 -32.13
C ALA A 226 16.25 13.48 -32.28
N SER A 227 14.95 13.17 -32.27
CA SER A 227 13.88 14.17 -32.30
C SER A 227 12.84 13.83 -31.26
N LEU A 228 12.19 14.86 -30.74
CA LEU A 228 11.17 14.78 -29.71
C LEU A 228 9.85 15.32 -30.28
N LEU A 229 8.77 14.58 -30.06
CA LEU A 229 7.41 15.01 -30.34
C LEU A 229 6.69 15.20 -29.01
N LEU A 230 5.97 16.31 -28.86
CA LEU A 230 4.93 16.46 -27.84
C LEU A 230 3.59 16.54 -28.56
N ALA A 231 2.66 15.69 -28.16
CA ALA A 231 1.32 15.60 -28.72
C ALA A 231 0.29 15.83 -27.63
N ASP A 232 -0.71 16.63 -27.91
CA ASP A 232 -1.84 16.90 -27.00
C ASP A 232 -3.16 16.69 -27.73
N VAL A 233 -4.10 16.04 -27.04
CA VAL A 233 -5.44 15.79 -27.58
C VAL A 233 -6.25 17.09 -27.59
N ASP A 234 -6.60 17.52 -28.80
CA ASP A 234 -7.34 18.76 -28.98
C ASP A 234 -8.72 18.67 -28.33
N ARG A 235 -9.02 19.66 -27.47
CA ARG A 235 -10.31 19.79 -26.77
C ARG A 235 -10.66 18.60 -25.87
N PHE A 236 -9.66 17.90 -25.31
CA PHE A 236 -9.89 16.75 -24.43
C PHE A 236 -10.84 17.03 -23.26
N LYS A 237 -10.78 18.23 -22.69
CA LYS A 237 -11.72 18.65 -21.63
C LYS A 237 -13.17 18.68 -22.12
N GLU A 238 -13.43 19.20 -23.33
CA GLU A 238 -14.79 19.21 -23.92
C GLU A 238 -15.30 17.78 -24.15
N ILE A 239 -14.41 16.86 -24.56
CA ILE A 239 -14.74 15.43 -24.71
C ILE A 239 -15.18 14.83 -23.37
N ASN A 240 -14.41 15.07 -22.30
CA ASN A 240 -14.76 14.60 -20.96
C ASN A 240 -16.06 15.22 -20.45
N ASP A 241 -16.25 16.51 -20.65
CA ASP A 241 -17.44 17.23 -20.18
C ASP A 241 -18.70 16.78 -20.94
N SER A 242 -18.59 16.44 -22.23
CA SER A 242 -19.73 16.05 -23.09
C SER A 242 -20.08 14.57 -23.01
N HIS A 243 -19.07 13.70 -22.88
CA HIS A 243 -19.23 12.24 -22.99
C HIS A 243 -18.82 11.47 -21.73
N GLY A 244 -18.33 12.17 -20.70
CA GLY A 244 -17.85 11.60 -19.46
C GLY A 244 -16.41 11.09 -19.54
N HIS A 245 -15.77 10.98 -18.37
CA HIS A 245 -14.37 10.55 -18.24
C HIS A 245 -14.08 9.16 -18.85
N GLY A 246 -15.07 8.26 -18.89
CA GLY A 246 -14.90 6.95 -19.49
C GLY A 246 -14.58 7.00 -20.99
N ILE A 247 -15.19 7.92 -21.73
CA ILE A 247 -14.90 8.12 -23.16
C ILE A 247 -13.54 8.81 -23.36
N GLY A 248 -13.19 9.76 -22.49
CA GLY A 248 -11.84 10.32 -22.48
C GLY A 248 -10.75 9.26 -22.29
N ASP A 249 -10.96 8.31 -21.39
CA ASP A 249 -10.03 7.19 -21.19
C ASP A 249 -9.90 6.29 -22.44
N VAL A 250 -10.99 6.08 -23.18
CA VAL A 250 -10.95 5.33 -24.46
C VAL A 250 -10.11 6.07 -25.49
N VAL A 251 -10.31 7.39 -25.63
CA VAL A 251 -9.54 8.25 -26.53
C VAL A 251 -8.03 8.17 -26.22
N LEU A 252 -7.66 8.30 -24.95
CA LEU A 252 -6.24 8.22 -24.54
C LEU A 252 -5.64 6.82 -24.79
N LYS A 253 -6.42 5.74 -24.62
CA LYS A 253 -5.97 4.37 -24.93
C LYS A 253 -5.74 4.15 -26.42
N GLN A 254 -6.63 4.66 -27.27
CA GLN A 254 -6.47 4.55 -28.72
C GLN A 254 -5.27 5.38 -29.21
N LEU A 255 -5.11 6.61 -28.71
CA LEU A 255 -3.93 7.42 -29.01
C LEU A 255 -2.64 6.69 -28.60
N ALA A 256 -2.59 6.14 -27.39
CA ALA A 256 -1.45 5.36 -26.93
C ALA A 256 -1.12 4.15 -27.82
N ALA A 257 -2.13 3.51 -28.41
CA ALA A 257 -1.94 2.42 -29.38
C ALA A 257 -1.41 2.95 -30.72
N ILE A 258 -1.98 4.03 -31.26
CA ILE A 258 -1.52 4.67 -32.50
C ILE A 258 -0.05 5.08 -32.38
N LEU A 259 0.33 5.71 -31.26
CA LEU A 259 1.71 6.12 -31.01
C LEU A 259 2.66 4.93 -30.95
N ARG A 260 2.22 3.77 -30.44
CA ARG A 260 3.03 2.56 -30.37
C ARG A 260 3.23 1.94 -31.76
N ASP A 261 2.18 1.93 -32.58
CA ASP A 261 2.23 1.35 -33.93
C ASP A 261 3.06 2.20 -34.90
N GLU A 262 3.11 3.52 -34.71
CA GLU A 262 3.82 4.44 -35.61
C GLU A 262 5.33 4.58 -35.35
N ILE A 263 5.81 4.04 -34.22
CA ILE A 263 7.20 4.15 -33.79
C ILE A 263 7.89 2.78 -33.78
N ARG A 264 9.23 2.77 -33.77
CA ARG A 264 10.00 1.53 -33.71
C ARG A 264 10.21 1.08 -32.26
N ASP A 265 10.61 -0.17 -32.07
CA ASP A 265 10.99 -0.71 -30.75
C ASP A 265 12.17 0.05 -30.08
N THR A 266 12.97 0.76 -30.87
CA THR A 266 14.07 1.61 -30.38
C THR A 266 13.63 3.00 -29.93
N ASP A 267 12.42 3.40 -30.33
CA ASP A 267 11.82 4.68 -29.96
C ASP A 267 11.02 4.52 -28.66
N LEU A 268 10.61 5.63 -28.06
CA LEU A 268 9.89 5.62 -26.80
C LEU A 268 8.69 6.56 -26.85
N SER A 269 7.49 6.03 -26.65
CA SER A 269 6.29 6.82 -26.35
C SER A 269 5.90 6.72 -24.88
N ALA A 270 5.41 7.82 -24.31
CA ALA A 270 5.01 7.89 -22.92
C ALA A 270 3.87 8.88 -22.71
N ARG A 271 3.05 8.65 -21.68
CA ARG A 271 2.10 9.65 -21.19
C ARG A 271 2.87 10.69 -20.39
N TYR A 272 2.92 11.91 -20.90
CA TYR A 272 3.69 13.03 -20.35
C TYR A 272 2.87 13.87 -19.36
N GLY A 273 1.59 14.07 -19.66
CA GLY A 273 0.61 14.84 -18.88
C GLY A 273 -0.77 14.18 -18.88
N GLY A 274 -1.80 14.92 -18.47
CA GLY A 274 -3.18 14.40 -18.43
C GLY A 274 -3.62 13.84 -19.78
N ASP A 275 -3.52 14.66 -20.82
CA ASP A 275 -3.87 14.43 -22.21
C ASP A 275 -2.68 14.60 -23.18
N GLU A 276 -1.48 14.76 -22.60
CA GLU A 276 -0.24 14.96 -23.33
C GLU A 276 0.58 13.68 -23.41
N PHE A 277 1.13 13.42 -24.58
CA PHE A 277 2.05 12.33 -24.85
C PHE A 277 3.37 12.86 -25.40
N ALA A 278 4.46 12.23 -24.98
CA ALA A 278 5.78 12.49 -25.51
C ALA A 278 6.28 11.29 -26.30
N VAL A 279 6.93 11.55 -27.43
CA VAL A 279 7.60 10.53 -28.24
C VAL A 279 9.04 10.93 -28.49
N LEU A 280 9.96 10.04 -28.14
CA LEU A 280 11.39 10.15 -28.39
C LEU A 280 11.74 9.25 -29.58
N LEU A 281 12.15 9.88 -30.68
CA LEU A 281 12.54 9.19 -31.91
C LEU A 281 14.06 9.10 -31.98
N VAL A 282 14.59 7.89 -31.85
CA VAL A 282 16.01 7.63 -31.75
C VAL A 282 16.58 7.40 -33.15
N GLY A 283 17.58 8.21 -33.54
CA GLY A 283 18.14 8.16 -34.89
C GLY A 283 17.25 8.80 -35.97
N ALA A 284 16.29 9.63 -35.58
CA ALA A 284 15.47 10.42 -36.51
C ALA A 284 15.95 11.87 -36.55
N ASP A 285 16.16 12.40 -37.75
CA ASP A 285 16.35 13.83 -37.99
C ASP A 285 15.00 14.57 -38.00
N PHE A 286 15.04 15.88 -38.26
CA PHE A 286 13.85 16.73 -38.27
C PHE A 286 12.82 16.30 -39.32
N ASP A 287 13.23 16.05 -40.57
CA ASP A 287 12.31 15.70 -41.66
C ASP A 287 11.62 14.37 -41.42
N ARG A 288 12.37 13.37 -40.94
CA ARG A 288 11.80 12.07 -40.58
C ARG A 288 10.84 12.18 -39.40
N ALA A 289 11.18 12.98 -38.38
CA ALA A 289 10.32 13.23 -37.24
C ALA A 289 9.02 13.94 -37.64
N MET A 290 9.09 14.94 -38.53
CA MET A 290 7.92 15.59 -39.11
C MET A 290 7.04 14.61 -39.89
N GLY A 291 7.65 13.69 -40.66
CA GLY A 291 6.92 12.64 -41.36
C GLY A 291 6.16 11.68 -40.42
N ILE A 292 6.80 11.26 -39.33
CA ILE A 292 6.16 10.41 -38.30
C ILE A 292 5.02 11.17 -37.61
N ALA A 293 5.26 12.43 -37.22
CA ALA A 293 4.25 13.27 -36.57
C ALA A 293 2.99 13.47 -37.45
N ARG A 294 3.16 13.66 -38.76
CA ARG A 294 2.01 13.79 -39.68
C ARG A 294 1.17 12.51 -39.75
N ARG A 295 1.81 11.35 -39.86
CA ARG A 295 1.09 10.05 -39.84
C ARG A 295 0.35 9.81 -38.55
N ILE A 296 0.96 10.15 -37.40
CA ILE A 296 0.28 10.08 -36.10
C ILE A 296 -0.97 10.96 -36.12
N ARG A 297 -0.84 12.23 -36.54
CA ARG A 297 -1.98 13.16 -36.62
C ARG A 297 -3.08 12.65 -37.55
N GLU A 298 -2.71 12.11 -38.71
CA GLU A 298 -3.65 11.50 -39.67
C GLU A 298 -4.40 10.31 -39.06
N ARG A 299 -3.69 9.37 -38.45
CA ARG A 299 -4.32 8.20 -37.82
C ARG A 299 -5.23 8.57 -36.64
N VAL A 300 -4.91 9.63 -35.90
CA VAL A 300 -5.78 10.12 -34.82
C VAL A 300 -7.06 10.74 -35.38
N GLU A 301 -6.97 11.50 -36.47
CA GLU A 301 -8.16 12.09 -37.12
C GLU A 301 -9.07 11.01 -37.71
N GLU A 302 -8.51 9.90 -38.19
CA GLU A 302 -9.25 8.76 -38.73
C GLU A 302 -9.77 7.79 -37.65
N MET A 303 -9.45 8.01 -36.37
CA MET A 303 -9.78 7.05 -35.32
C MET A 303 -11.29 7.08 -35.01
N ALA A 304 -11.89 5.89 -34.95
CA ALA A 304 -13.26 5.72 -34.50
C ALA A 304 -13.29 5.40 -32.99
N VAL A 305 -13.92 6.26 -32.21
CA VAL A 305 -14.04 6.07 -30.76
C VAL A 305 -15.22 5.14 -30.46
N GLU A 306 -14.92 3.97 -29.92
CA GLU A 306 -15.95 2.98 -29.57
C GLU A 306 -16.94 3.57 -28.56
N GLY A 307 -18.24 3.49 -28.88
CA GLY A 307 -19.32 4.05 -28.06
C GLY A 307 -19.79 5.45 -28.46
N VAL A 308 -19.08 6.17 -29.34
CA VAL A 308 -19.51 7.48 -29.86
C VAL A 308 -19.19 7.62 -31.35
N ALA A 309 -20.16 7.31 -32.22
CA ALA A 309 -19.96 7.19 -33.67
C ALA A 309 -19.50 8.49 -34.37
N ASP A 310 -19.88 9.66 -33.85
CA ASP A 310 -19.60 10.96 -34.48
C ASP A 310 -18.50 11.78 -33.77
N LEU A 311 -17.76 11.15 -32.84
CA LEU A 311 -16.70 11.86 -32.11
C LEU A 311 -15.45 11.99 -32.98
N ILE A 312 -15.21 13.20 -33.47
CA ILE A 312 -13.98 13.54 -34.19
C ILE A 312 -12.92 13.96 -33.17
N CYS A 313 -11.85 13.18 -33.09
CA CYS A 313 -10.67 13.52 -32.29
C CYS A 313 -9.55 14.05 -33.19
N SER A 314 -8.75 14.95 -32.65
CA SER A 314 -7.54 15.45 -33.32
C SER A 314 -6.44 15.70 -32.29
N VAL A 315 -5.21 15.82 -32.77
CA VAL A 315 -4.05 16.14 -31.93
C VAL A 315 -3.26 17.29 -32.52
N SER A 316 -2.74 18.12 -31.63
CA SER A 316 -1.74 19.13 -31.95
C SER A 316 -0.37 18.60 -31.56
N ILE A 317 0.58 18.59 -32.50
CA ILE A 317 1.90 17.99 -32.29
C ILE A 317 3.00 19.05 -32.52
N GLY A 318 3.87 19.21 -31.52
CA GLY A 318 5.12 19.95 -31.61
C GLY A 318 6.30 19.02 -31.84
N VAL A 319 7.20 19.38 -32.76
CA VAL A 319 8.40 18.60 -33.09
C VAL A 319 9.65 19.44 -32.82
N SER A 320 10.64 18.87 -32.14
CA SER A 320 11.96 19.50 -31.98
C SER A 320 13.07 18.46 -32.15
N GLN A 321 14.03 18.76 -33.04
CA GLN A 321 15.24 17.96 -33.17
C GLN A 321 16.22 18.29 -32.03
N ALA A 322 16.85 17.28 -31.44
CA ALA A 322 17.90 17.48 -30.46
C ALA A 322 19.10 18.20 -31.10
N LYS A 323 19.50 19.32 -30.50
CA LYS A 323 20.68 20.11 -30.89
C LYS A 323 21.75 19.96 -29.81
N HIS A 324 23.03 20.01 -30.20
CA HIS A 324 24.15 19.99 -29.24
C HIS A 324 24.10 21.18 -28.26
N THR A 325 23.41 22.26 -28.63
CA THR A 325 23.22 23.48 -27.84
C THR A 325 22.16 23.35 -26.75
N HIS A 326 21.36 22.29 -26.71
CA HIS A 326 20.43 22.08 -25.60
C HIS A 326 21.22 21.75 -24.33
N GLU A 327 21.23 22.65 -23.34
CA GLU A 327 21.94 22.50 -22.06
C GLU A 327 21.27 21.53 -21.08
N SER A 328 19.98 21.24 -21.28
CA SER A 328 19.23 20.27 -20.48
C SER A 328 18.12 19.60 -21.28
N LEU A 329 17.59 18.49 -20.76
CA LEU A 329 16.36 17.88 -21.31
C LEU A 329 15.20 18.88 -21.30
N GLN A 330 15.08 19.70 -20.24
CA GLN A 330 14.02 20.69 -20.11
C GLN A 330 14.07 21.73 -21.24
N ALA A 331 15.26 22.14 -21.69
CA ALA A 331 15.39 23.05 -22.83
C ALA A 331 14.89 22.41 -24.14
N TRP A 332 15.24 21.13 -24.37
CA TRP A 332 14.79 20.41 -25.56
C TRP A 332 13.26 20.17 -25.56
N VAL A 333 12.71 19.80 -24.40
CA VAL A 333 11.26 19.67 -24.21
C VAL A 333 10.56 21.02 -24.43
N ALA A 334 11.12 22.13 -23.93
CA ALA A 334 10.55 23.47 -24.10
C ALA A 334 10.45 23.89 -25.57
N ASP A 335 11.41 23.49 -26.42
CA ASP A 335 11.35 23.74 -27.86
C ASP A 335 10.20 22.99 -28.54
N ALA A 336 9.98 21.71 -28.17
CA ALA A 336 8.85 20.93 -28.67
C ALA A 336 7.52 21.48 -28.14
N ASP A 337 7.48 21.91 -26.87
CA ASP A 337 6.29 22.49 -26.24
C ASP A 337 5.91 23.81 -26.90
N SER A 338 6.88 24.68 -27.19
CA SER A 338 6.66 25.91 -27.95
C SER A 338 6.07 25.62 -29.33
N ALA A 339 6.55 24.58 -30.01
CA ALA A 339 6.00 24.16 -31.29
C ALA A 339 4.56 23.63 -31.18
N MET A 340 4.27 22.81 -30.16
CA MET A 340 2.94 22.27 -29.87
C MET A 340 1.96 23.40 -29.50
N TYR A 341 2.41 24.37 -28.73
CA TYR A 341 1.66 25.58 -28.41
C TYR A 341 1.30 26.33 -29.70
N ARG A 342 2.26 26.59 -30.59
CA ARG A 342 1.96 27.19 -31.91
C ARG A 342 0.96 26.36 -32.71
N ALA A 343 1.01 25.02 -32.61
CA ALA A 343 0.06 24.14 -33.29
C ALA A 343 -1.37 24.34 -32.77
N LYS A 344 -1.55 24.39 -31.44
CA LYS A 344 -2.84 24.67 -30.79
C LYS A 344 -3.40 26.04 -31.19
N PHE A 345 -2.56 27.08 -31.16
CA PHE A 345 -2.97 28.46 -31.47
C PHE A 345 -3.19 28.69 -32.97
N GLY A 346 -2.51 27.94 -33.83
CA GLY A 346 -2.68 28.03 -35.28
C GLY A 346 -4.04 27.54 -35.78
N GLY A 347 -4.84 26.89 -34.93
CA GLY A 347 -6.11 26.27 -35.30
C GLY A 347 -6.18 24.76 -35.06
N ARG A 348 -5.25 24.20 -34.26
CA ARG A 348 -5.23 22.79 -33.84
C ARG A 348 -5.06 21.80 -35.00
N ASN A 349 -5.14 20.50 -34.71
CA ASN A 349 -5.08 19.39 -35.67
C ASN A 349 -3.91 19.52 -36.67
N ARG A 350 -2.71 19.76 -36.15
CA ARG A 350 -1.55 20.05 -36.99
C ARG A 350 -0.23 19.73 -36.32
N VAL A 351 0.80 19.67 -37.16
CA VAL A 351 2.18 19.46 -36.76
C VAL A 351 2.97 20.74 -37.01
N ILE A 352 3.68 21.23 -36.00
CA ILE A 352 4.64 22.34 -36.12
C ILE A 352 5.99 21.89 -35.60
N GLY A 353 7.07 22.29 -36.28
CA GLY A 353 8.44 22.03 -35.85
C GLY A 353 9.18 23.27 -35.34
N ASN A 354 10.30 23.06 -34.64
CA ASN A 354 11.24 24.07 -34.14
C ASN A 354 12.72 23.63 -34.28
#